data_AF-A0A6J7AIM3-F1
#
_entry.id   AF-A0A6J7AIM3-F1
#
_cell.length_a   1.000
_cell.length_b   1.000
_cell.length_c   1.000
_cell.angle_alpha   90.00
_cell.angle_beta   90.00
_cell.angle_gamma   90.00
#
_symmetry.space_group_name_H-M   'P 1'
#
loop_
_entity.id
_entity.type
_entity.pdbx_description
1 polymer ?
#
loop_
_entity_poly.entity_id
_entity_poly.type
_entity_poly.pdbx_seq_one_letter_code
_entity_poly.pdbx_strand_id
1 'polypeptide(L)' 'MRWDYVIADTSVVRDMPLLQDQVAKMGGTLVVEDVRMAPGSVHHDPRKLTSVFAHIMSNSLVG' A
#
# COMPACT_ATOMS: atom_id res chain seq x y z
N MET A 1 -2.75 -7.02 17.39
CA MET A 1 -2.47 -7.36 15.98
C MET A 1 -1.52 -6.29 15.44
N ARG A 2 -0.47 -6.67 14.70
CA ARG A 2 0.54 -5.76 14.15
C ARG A 2 0.61 -5.99 12.64
N TRP A 3 0.81 -4.93 11.87
CA TRP A 3 0.98 -5.00 10.41
C TRP A 3 2.35 -4.44 10.04
N ASP A 4 3.06 -5.06 9.12
CA ASP A 4 4.34 -4.52 8.61
C ASP A 4 4.12 -3.51 7.49
N TYR A 5 3.21 -3.83 6.56
CA TYR A 5 2.85 -2.98 5.44
C TYR A 5 1.34 -2.97 5.22
N VAL A 6 0.81 -1.81 4.82
CA VAL A 6 -0.56 -1.62 4.34
C VAL A 6 -0.49 -1.01 2.96
N ILE A 7 -1.08 -1.67 1.96
CA ILE A 7 -1.14 -1.17 0.59
C ILE A 7 -2.54 -0.61 0.35
N ALA A 8 -2.62 0.65 -0.07
CA ALA A 8 -3.88 1.30 -0.42
C ALA A 8 -3.83 1.86 -1.84
N ASP A 9 -4.94 1.73 -2.56
CA ASP A 9 -5.07 2.37 -3.87
C ASP A 9 -5.26 3.90 -3.73
N THR A 10 -4.56 4.67 -4.55
CA THR A 10 -4.66 6.14 -4.56
C THR A 10 -6.09 6.68 -4.63
N SER A 11 -7.02 5.97 -5.29
CA SER A 11 -8.39 6.47 -5.47
C SER A 11 -9.30 6.34 -4.26
N VAL A 12 -8.93 5.54 -3.27
CA VAL A 12 -9.75 5.35 -2.06
C VAL A 12 -9.21 6.11 -0.85
N VAL A 13 -7.99 6.63 -0.92
CA VAL A 13 -7.39 7.43 0.16
C VAL A 13 -7.96 8.85 0.11
N ARG A 14 -8.76 9.19 1.12
CA ARG A 14 -9.39 10.52 1.26
C ARG A 14 -8.60 11.47 2.17
N ASP A 15 -7.96 10.93 3.19
CA ASP A 15 -7.16 11.67 4.17
C ASP A 15 -5.85 10.92 4.39
N MET A 16 -4.82 11.35 3.66
CA MET A 16 -3.51 10.71 3.68
C MET A 16 -2.82 10.84 5.05
N PRO A 17 -2.74 12.03 5.67
CA PRO A 17 -2.13 12.16 7.00
C PRO A 17 -2.78 11.27 8.06
N LEU A 18 -4.12 11.21 8.09
CA LEU A 18 -4.84 10.36 9.05
C LEU A 18 -4.54 8.88 8.83
N LEU A 19 -4.61 8.40 7.59
CA LEU A 19 -4.36 6.99 7.27
C LEU A 19 -2.91 6.60 7.59
N GLN A 20 -1.94 7.46 7.28
CA GLN A 20 -0.53 7.27 7.62
C GLN A 20 -0.33 7.14 9.14
N ASP A 21 -0.91 8.05 9.92
CA ASP A 21 -0.83 8.04 11.39
C ASP A 21 -1.44 6.75 11.97
N GLN A 22 -2.60 6.31 11.45
CA GLN A 22 -3.23 5.07 11.87
C GLN A 22 -2.36 3.84 11.58
N VAL A 23 -1.79 3.73 10.38
CA VAL A 23 -0.91 2.61 10.01
C VAL A 23 0.37 2.61 10.85
N ALA A 24 0.96 3.79 11.10
CA ALA A 24 2.13 3.93 11.96
C ALA A 24 1.86 3.50 13.41
N LYS A 25 0.71 3.87 13.98
CA LYS A 25 0.27 3.42 15.32
C LYS A 25 0.12 1.90 15.44
N MET A 26 -0.12 1.22 14.33
CA MET A 26 -0.18 -0.25 14.27
C MET A 26 1.19 -0.91 14.00
N GLY A 27 2.27 -0.12 13.93
CA GLY A 27 3.64 -0.58 13.72
C GLY A 27 4.00 -0.88 12.27
N GLY A 28 3.21 -0.36 11.32
CA GLY A 28 3.38 -0.61 9.89
C GLY A 28 3.73 0.62 9.06
N THR A 29 4.01 0.39 7.79
CA THR A 29 4.25 1.42 6.78
C THR A 29 3.11 1.43 5.76
N LEU A 30 2.55 2.60 5.49
CA LEU A 30 1.56 2.78 4.44
C LEU A 30 2.26 2.96 3.09
N VAL A 31 1.82 2.19 2.10
CA VAL A 31 2.23 2.29 0.70
C VAL A 31 1.00 2.67 -0.12
N VAL A 32 1.03 3.82 -0.78
CA VAL A 32 -0.09 4.30 -1.60
C VAL A 32 0.34 4.39 -3.05
N GLU A 33 -0.28 3.58 -3.89
CA GLU A 33 0.05 3.43 -5.32
C GLU A 33 -1.24 3.25 -6.13
N ASP A 34 -1.22 3.53 -7.43
CA ASP A 34 -2.34 3.11 -8.31
C ASP A 34 -2.22 1.62 -8.57
N VAL A 35 -3.03 0.82 -7.88
CA VAL A 35 -3.02 -0.64 -7.95
C VAL A 35 -4.30 -1.19 -8.59
N ARG A 36 -5.19 -0.35 -9.11
CA ARG A 36 -6.42 -0.78 -9.82
C ARG A 36 -6.14 -1.31 -11.21
N MET A 37 -7.02 -2.22 -11.67
CA MET A 37 -7.03 -2.73 -13.06
C MET A 37 -7.27 -1.63 -14.11
N ALA A 38 -8.15 -0.68 -13.80
CA ALA A 38 -8.55 0.40 -14.69
C ALA A 38 -9.14 1.56 -13.87
N PRO A 39 -9.23 2.78 -14.44
CA PRO A 39 -9.94 3.88 -13.79
C PRO A 39 -11.37 3.48 -13.39
N GLY A 40 -11.72 3.70 -12.12
CA GLY A 40 -13.04 3.33 -11.57
C GLY A 40 -13.21 1.85 -11.20
N SER A 41 -12.22 0.99 -11.45
CA SER A 41 -12.24 -0.40 -11.00
C SER A 41 -12.20 -0.48 -9.47
N VAL A 42 -13.01 -1.38 -8.90
CA VAL A 42 -12.93 -1.78 -7.47
C VAL A 42 -11.97 -2.96 -7.25
N HIS A 43 -11.43 -3.53 -8.33
CA HIS A 43 -10.47 -4.64 -8.29
C HIS A 43 -9.05 -4.14 -8.51
N HIS A 44 -8.12 -4.67 -7.71
CA HIS A 44 -6.69 -4.49 -7.92
C HIS A 44 -6.20 -5.26 -9.15
N ASP A 45 -5.23 -4.70 -9.86
CA ASP A 45 -4.43 -5.39 -10.87
C ASP A 45 -3.36 -6.25 -10.17
N PRO A 46 -3.41 -7.58 -10.32
CA PRO A 46 -2.40 -8.46 -9.73
C PRO A 46 -0.97 -8.11 -10.16
N ARG A 47 -0.75 -7.63 -11.39
CA ARG A 47 0.59 -7.29 -11.89
C ARG A 47 1.15 -6.06 -11.19
N LYS A 48 0.30 -5.05 -10.96
CA LYS A 48 0.70 -3.85 -10.20
C LYS A 48 1.00 -4.21 -8.74
N LEU A 49 0.17 -5.06 -8.13
CA LEU A 49 0.46 -5.58 -6.78
C LEU A 49 1.77 -6.37 -6.73
N THR A 50 2.06 -7.22 -7.71
CA THR A 50 3.35 -7.93 -7.79
C THR A 50 4.53 -6.96 -7.80
N SER A 51 4.42 -5.86 -8.55
CA SER A 51 5.46 -4.81 -8.56
C SER A 51 5.62 -4.13 -7.19
N VAL A 52 4.51 -3.79 -6.53
CA VAL A 52 4.54 -3.18 -5.18
C VAL A 52 5.16 -4.14 -4.16
N PHE A 53 4.76 -5.42 -4.16
CA PHE A 53 5.34 -6.42 -3.28
C PHE A 53 6.84 -6.63 -3.56
N ALA A 54 7.25 -6.70 -4.82
CA ALA A 54 8.66 -6.80 -5.18
C ALA A 54 9.47 -5.62 -4.62
N HIS A 55 8.96 -4.39 -4.77
CA HIS A 55 9.61 -3.19 -4.23
C HIS A 55 9.73 -3.23 -2.70
N ILE A 56 8.65 -3.59 -1.99
CA ILE A 56 8.65 -3.76 -0.52
C ILE A 56 9.73 -4.76 -0.10
N MET A 57 9.76 -5.93 -0.75
CA MET A 57 10.70 -7.00 -0.40
C MET A 57 12.15 -6.63 -0.74
N SER A 58 12.39 -5.93 -1.85
CA SER A 58 13.74 -5.45 -2.20
C SER A 58 14.25 -4.41 -1.23
N ASN A 59 13.42 -3.46 -0.80
CA ASN A 59 13.81 -2.47 0.21
C ASN A 59 14.02 -3.10 1.59
N SER A 60 13.28 -4.16 1.92
CA SER A 60 13.46 -4.91 3.17
C SER A 60 14.75 -5.74 3.22
N LEU A 61 15.38 -6.02 2.07
CA LEU A 61 16.62 -6.82 1.98
C LEU A 61 17.90 -5.98 2.08
N VAL A 62 17.79 -4.65 2.04
CA VAL A 62 18.88 -3.73 2.38
C VAL A 62 18.79 -3.43 3.88
N GLY A 63 19.09 -4.45 4.69
CA GLY A 63 19.18 -4.40 6.15
C GLY A 63 20.56 -4.82 6.62
#